data_AF-A0A835U525-F1
#
_entry.id   AF-A0A835U525-F1
#
_cell.length_a   1.000
_cell.length_b   1.000
_cell.length_c   1.000
_cell.angle_alpha   90.00
_cell.angle_beta   90.00
_cell.angle_gamma   90.00
#
_symmetry.space_group_name_H-M   'P 1'
#
loop_
_entity.id
_entity.type
_entity.pdbx_description
1 polymer ?
#
loop_
_entity_poly.entity_id
_entity_poly.type
_entity_poly.pdbx_seq_one_letter_code
_entity_poly.pdbx_strand_id
1 'polypeptide(L)'
;MFSPPKFPTEVFSHNPNPPLMASIEDPDSSKPYPSGICRIAVSQICLTAGYHGASPSALRALTDIAGRYIQTLASSAASHAVCHGRTQSNLIDLILALESLACARGFPGAADVSRPIFHSWVLRELQAFVEAVDEIPFPRPIRHGCAVGERRRTASFAEVGRDPPLPHVPRWLPCFPEGWERCEERKGETKRKSL
;
A
#
# COMPACT_ATOMS: atom_id res chain seq x y z
N MET A 1 33.83 36.48 23.45
CA MET A 1 34.78 35.45 22.98
C MET A 1 34.55 34.19 23.80
N PHE A 2 33.76 33.26 23.30
CA PHE A 2 33.51 31.96 23.94
C PHE A 2 34.08 30.88 23.03
N SER A 3 35.04 30.12 23.55
CA SER A 3 35.66 29.00 22.84
C SER A 3 34.78 27.75 22.98
N PRO A 4 34.53 26.99 21.90
CA PRO A 4 33.75 25.76 22.00
C PRO A 4 34.55 24.62 22.65
N PRO A 5 33.89 23.66 23.32
CA PRO A 5 34.54 22.49 23.90
C PRO A 5 35.00 21.51 22.81
N LYS A 6 36.19 20.94 23.00
CA LYS A 6 36.80 19.92 22.14
C LYS A 6 36.20 18.55 22.48
N PHE A 7 35.62 17.88 21.48
CA PHE A 7 35.25 16.47 21.57
C PHE A 7 36.48 15.58 21.32
N PRO A 8 36.64 14.46 22.05
CA PRO A 8 37.72 13.52 21.78
C PRO A 8 37.45 12.75 20.47
N THR A 9 38.39 12.84 19.53
CA THR A 9 38.50 11.94 18.37
C THR A 9 38.96 10.56 18.85
N GLU A 10 37.99 9.68 19.12
CA GLU A 10 38.24 8.25 19.18
C GLU A 10 38.54 7.73 17.77
N VAL A 11 39.64 6.99 17.69
CA VAL A 11 40.28 6.52 16.48
C VAL A 11 39.45 5.37 15.90
N PHE A 12 38.88 5.55 14.71
CA PHE A 12 38.27 4.47 13.94
C PHE A 12 39.35 3.48 13.52
N SER A 13 39.60 2.48 14.36
CA SER A 13 40.33 1.27 13.98
C SER A 13 39.50 0.53 12.92
N HIS A 14 40.08 0.39 11.72
CA HIS A 14 39.54 -0.40 10.63
C HIS A 14 39.35 -1.86 11.08
N ASN A 15 38.10 -2.29 11.22
CA ASN A 15 37.74 -3.70 11.23
C ASN A 15 37.06 -4.05 9.90
N PRO A 16 37.74 -4.71 8.95
CA PRO A 16 37.19 -5.04 7.65
C PRO A 16 36.45 -6.36 7.73
N ASN A 17 35.33 -6.39 8.45
CA ASN A 17 34.36 -7.47 8.33
C ASN A 17 32.99 -6.91 8.70
N PRO A 18 32.07 -6.69 7.73
CA PRO A 18 30.70 -6.42 8.08
C PRO A 18 30.16 -7.67 8.80
N PRO A 19 29.46 -7.54 9.94
CA PRO A 19 28.72 -8.66 10.46
C PRO A 19 27.78 -9.11 9.35
N LEU A 20 27.96 -10.36 8.93
CA LEU A 20 27.05 -11.08 8.05
C LEU A 20 25.65 -10.60 8.34
N MET A 21 25.06 -9.93 7.35
CA MET A 21 23.62 -9.72 7.26
C MET A 21 23.01 -11.10 7.47
N ALA A 22 22.67 -11.38 8.74
CA ALA A 22 21.91 -12.54 9.10
C ALA A 22 20.70 -12.45 8.19
N SER A 23 20.59 -13.45 7.31
CA SER A 23 19.42 -13.67 6.50
C SER A 23 18.22 -13.48 7.42
N ILE A 24 17.55 -12.34 7.29
CA ILE A 24 16.20 -12.19 7.80
C ILE A 24 15.40 -13.05 6.83
N GLU A 25 15.47 -14.36 7.02
CA GLU A 25 14.39 -15.25 6.66
C GLU A 25 13.23 -14.79 7.54
N ASP A 26 12.41 -13.90 6.99
CA ASP A 26 11.18 -13.46 7.64
C ASP A 26 10.34 -14.71 7.94
N PRO A 27 10.04 -15.03 9.22
CA PRO A 27 9.26 -16.21 9.61
C PRO A 27 7.77 -16.08 9.26
N ASP A 28 7.41 -15.28 8.24
CA ASP A 28 6.03 -14.98 7.91
C ASP A 28 5.86 -14.68 6.40
N SER A 29 5.95 -15.73 5.59
CA SER A 29 5.66 -15.70 4.14
C SER A 29 4.20 -15.38 3.81
N SER A 30 3.37 -15.10 4.82
CA SER A 30 1.92 -14.92 4.70
C SER A 30 1.44 -13.47 4.76
N LYS A 31 2.30 -12.50 5.11
CA LYS A 31 1.88 -11.09 5.24
C LYS A 31 1.73 -10.41 3.88
N PRO A 32 0.60 -9.72 3.61
CA PRO A 32 0.39 -9.04 2.34
C PRO A 32 1.45 -7.96 2.13
N TYR A 33 2.03 -7.88 0.93
CA TYR A 33 3.09 -6.95 0.54
C TYR A 33 2.88 -5.48 1.03
N PRO A 34 1.66 -4.90 0.97
CA PRO A 34 1.40 -3.55 1.50
C PRO A 34 1.61 -3.42 3.02
N SER A 35 1.30 -4.45 3.81
CA SER A 35 1.52 -4.45 5.26
C SER A 35 3.01 -4.42 5.58
N GLY A 36 3.84 -5.12 4.81
CA GLY A 36 5.29 -5.07 4.92
C GLY A 36 5.84 -3.66 4.65
N ILE A 37 5.37 -2.99 3.60
CA ILE A 37 5.77 -1.60 3.29
C ILE A 37 5.34 -0.64 4.40
N CYS A 38 4.09 -0.74 4.84
CA CYS A 38 3.57 0.09 5.92
C CYS A 38 4.39 -0.11 7.22
N ARG A 39 4.78 -1.35 7.53
CA ARG A 39 5.65 -1.67 8.67
C ARG A 39 7.01 -0.99 8.56
N ILE A 40 7.61 -0.97 7.36
CA ILE A 40 8.89 -0.26 7.12
C ILE A 40 8.73 1.25 7.35
N ALA A 41 7.67 1.85 6.80
CA ALA A 41 7.38 3.28 7.00
C ALA A 41 7.18 3.62 8.48
N VAL A 42 6.42 2.80 9.21
CA VAL A 42 6.21 2.98 10.67
C VAL A 42 7.54 2.85 11.43
N SER A 43 8.38 1.88 11.08
CA SER A 43 9.72 1.76 11.68
C SER A 43 10.57 3.02 11.44
N GLN A 44 10.53 3.59 10.23
CA GLN A 44 11.25 4.82 9.91
C GLN A 44 10.72 6.01 10.72
N ILE A 45 9.41 6.13 10.87
CA ILE A 45 8.79 7.14 11.75
C ILE A 45 9.26 6.98 13.20
N CYS A 46 9.29 5.75 13.72
CA CYS A 46 9.81 5.49 15.07
C CYS A 46 11.29 5.91 15.20
N LEU A 47 12.12 5.63 14.20
CA LEU A 47 13.53 6.06 14.20
C LEU A 47 13.64 7.59 14.21
N THR A 48 12.86 8.31 13.40
CA THR A 48 12.85 9.80 13.40
C THR A 48 12.37 10.39 14.71
N ALA A 49 11.46 9.71 15.39
CA ALA A 49 10.97 10.11 16.71
C ALA A 49 11.98 9.83 17.85
N GLY A 50 13.15 9.23 17.54
CA GLY A 50 14.21 8.95 18.51
C GLY A 50 14.15 7.55 19.15
N TYR A 51 13.30 6.64 18.66
CA TYR A 51 13.28 5.27 19.14
C TYR A 51 14.37 4.43 18.48
N HIS A 52 15.25 3.81 19.27
CA HIS A 52 16.29 2.91 18.76
C HIS A 52 15.83 1.45 18.60
N GLY A 53 14.62 1.13 19.07
CA GLY A 53 14.02 -0.20 18.95
C GLY A 53 12.55 -0.21 19.36
N ALA A 54 11.79 -1.18 18.86
CA ALA A 54 10.38 -1.37 19.18
C ALA A 54 10.08 -2.86 19.36
N SER A 55 9.16 -3.20 20.26
CA SER A 55 8.71 -4.58 20.38
C SER A 55 7.95 -5.00 19.11
N PRO A 56 8.06 -6.26 18.65
CA PRO A 56 7.39 -6.70 17.43
C PRO A 56 5.86 -6.54 17.48
N SER A 57 5.26 -6.68 18.67
CA SER A 57 3.83 -6.50 18.89
C SER A 57 3.40 -5.03 18.79
N ALA A 58 4.18 -4.10 19.37
CA ALA A 58 3.91 -2.67 19.26
C ALA A 58 4.05 -2.19 17.81
N LEU A 59 5.12 -2.62 17.11
CA LEU A 59 5.32 -2.26 15.70
C LEU A 59 4.18 -2.78 14.82
N ARG A 60 3.71 -4.01 15.06
CA ARG A 60 2.54 -4.58 14.37
C ARG A 60 1.28 -3.76 14.65
N ALA A 61 1.02 -3.42 15.90
CA ALA A 61 -0.16 -2.63 16.27
C ALA A 61 -0.13 -1.23 15.62
N LEU A 62 1.02 -0.55 15.62
CA LEU A 62 1.19 0.75 14.96
C LEU A 62 1.01 0.63 13.44
N THR A 63 1.50 -0.45 12.83
CA THR A 63 1.27 -0.75 11.41
C THR A 63 -0.21 -0.93 11.10
N ASP A 64 -0.93 -1.69 11.93
CA ASP A 64 -2.37 -1.90 11.76
C ASP A 64 -3.17 -0.60 11.95
N ILE A 65 -2.78 0.24 12.93
CA ILE A 65 -3.37 1.57 13.15
C ILE A 65 -3.12 2.49 11.95
N ALA A 66 -1.88 2.55 11.44
CA ALA A 66 -1.53 3.36 10.29
C ALA A 66 -2.31 2.94 9.04
N GLY A 67 -2.40 1.63 8.79
CA GLY A 67 -3.18 1.08 7.68
C GLY A 67 -4.67 1.43 7.78
N ARG A 68 -5.26 1.26 8.98
CA ARG A 68 -6.66 1.63 9.24
C ARG A 68 -6.89 3.14 9.07
N TYR A 69 -5.97 3.98 9.55
CA TYR A 69 -6.06 5.43 9.40
C TYR A 69 -6.11 5.84 7.93
N ILE A 70 -5.19 5.32 7.10
CA ILE A 70 -5.17 5.58 5.65
C ILE A 70 -6.45 5.09 4.99
N GLN A 71 -6.94 3.90 5.35
CA GLN A 71 -8.17 3.34 4.81
C GLN A 71 -9.40 4.20 5.18
N THR A 72 -9.50 4.67 6.42
CA THR A 72 -10.59 5.53 6.87
C THR A 72 -10.53 6.88 6.18
N LEU A 73 -9.34 7.48 6.04
CA LEU A 73 -9.14 8.73 5.31
C LEU A 73 -9.58 8.60 3.84
N ALA A 74 -9.13 7.55 3.16
CA ALA A 74 -9.50 7.29 1.76
C ALA A 74 -11.01 7.05 1.59
N SER A 75 -11.62 6.28 2.49
CA SER A 75 -13.07 6.02 2.47
C SER A 75 -13.87 7.29 2.70
N SER A 76 -13.44 8.16 3.62
CA SER A 76 -14.08 9.45 3.88
C SER A 76 -13.96 10.38 2.67
N ALA A 77 -12.78 10.51 2.05
CA ALA A 77 -12.59 11.32 0.85
C ALA A 77 -13.45 10.79 -0.33
N ALA A 78 -13.56 9.48 -0.49
CA ALA A 78 -14.45 8.88 -1.50
C ALA A 78 -15.93 9.21 -1.22
N SER A 79 -16.36 9.16 0.04
CA SER A 79 -17.72 9.56 0.42
C SER A 79 -17.98 11.04 0.12
N HIS A 80 -17.02 11.94 0.37
CA HIS A 80 -17.15 13.35 0.01
C HIS A 80 -17.30 13.54 -1.50
N ALA A 81 -16.51 12.83 -2.32
CA ALA A 81 -16.65 12.88 -3.77
C ALA A 81 -18.06 12.44 -4.22
N VAL A 82 -18.58 11.34 -3.65
CA VAL A 82 -19.92 10.81 -3.94
C VAL A 82 -21.01 11.80 -3.56
N CYS A 83 -20.91 12.44 -2.39
CA CYS A 83 -21.87 13.48 -1.97
C CYS A 83 -21.90 14.68 -2.94
N HIS A 84 -20.80 14.95 -3.65
CA HIS A 84 -20.71 15.98 -4.68
C HIS A 84 -21.03 15.46 -6.10
N GLY A 85 -21.59 14.26 -6.22
CA GLY A 85 -21.97 13.65 -7.50
C GLY A 85 -20.78 13.19 -8.36
N ARG A 86 -19.58 13.09 -7.78
CA ARG A 86 -18.35 12.65 -8.46
C ARG A 86 -17.97 11.24 -8.04
N THR A 87 -17.35 10.50 -8.96
CA THR A 87 -16.80 9.17 -8.66
C THR A 87 -15.32 9.21 -8.27
N GLN A 88 -14.61 10.27 -8.67
CA GLN A 88 -13.19 10.47 -8.37
C GLN A 88 -13.04 11.52 -7.26
N SER A 89 -12.29 11.17 -6.22
CA SER A 89 -11.88 12.09 -5.18
C SER A 89 -10.79 13.03 -5.67
N ASN A 90 -10.84 14.29 -5.22
CA ASN A 90 -9.85 15.30 -5.49
C ASN A 90 -9.19 15.80 -4.18
N LEU A 91 -8.31 16.79 -4.31
CA LEU A 91 -7.62 17.38 -3.16
C LEU A 91 -8.59 17.99 -2.12
N ILE A 92 -9.68 18.62 -2.58
CA ILE A 92 -10.68 19.23 -1.68
C ILE A 92 -11.35 18.14 -0.83
N ASP A 93 -11.72 17.02 -1.45
CA ASP A 93 -12.32 15.88 -0.74
C ASP A 93 -11.37 15.29 0.32
N LEU A 94 -10.06 15.28 0.04
CA LEU A 94 -9.04 14.84 0.99
C LEU A 94 -8.86 15.83 2.15
N ILE A 95 -8.89 17.14 1.89
CA ILE A 95 -8.83 18.16 2.96
C ILE A 95 -10.05 18.03 3.87
N LEU A 96 -11.25 17.88 3.30
CA LEU A 96 -12.47 17.67 4.07
C LEU A 96 -12.41 16.38 4.91
N ALA A 97 -11.88 15.30 4.35
CA ALA A 97 -11.70 14.04 5.07
C ALA A 97 -10.70 14.17 6.24
N LEU A 98 -9.58 14.89 6.05
CA LEU A 98 -8.61 15.20 7.10
C LEU A 98 -9.26 15.99 8.24
N GLU A 99 -10.04 17.03 7.90
CA GLU A 99 -10.77 17.81 8.90
C GLU A 99 -11.79 16.96 9.65
N SER A 100 -12.57 16.13 8.95
CA SER A 100 -13.56 15.24 9.57
C SER A 100 -12.91 14.27 10.57
N LEU A 101 -11.72 13.76 10.29
CA LEU A 101 -10.98 12.88 11.20
C LEU A 101 -10.33 13.64 12.36
N ALA A 102 -9.95 14.90 12.15
CA ALA A 102 -9.39 15.76 13.19
C ALA A 102 -10.46 16.38 14.10
N CYS A 103 -11.72 16.46 13.67
CA CYS A 103 -12.83 17.01 14.46
C CYS A 103 -12.93 16.38 15.86
N ALA A 104 -12.67 15.07 15.99
CA ALA A 104 -12.69 14.38 17.26
C ALA A 104 -11.60 14.86 18.25
N ARG A 105 -10.48 15.39 17.74
CA ARG A 105 -9.39 15.98 18.55
C ARG A 105 -9.62 17.46 18.85
N GLY A 106 -10.47 18.13 18.05
CA GLY A 106 -10.64 19.58 18.06
C GLY A 106 -9.44 20.28 17.42
N PHE A 107 -9.70 21.36 16.68
CA PHE A 107 -8.64 22.19 16.11
C PHE A 107 -9.04 23.67 16.05
N PRO A 108 -8.08 24.61 16.09
CA PRO A 108 -8.36 26.03 15.97
C PRO A 108 -9.14 26.38 14.69
N GLY A 109 -10.23 27.13 14.83
CA GLY A 109 -11.07 27.53 13.70
C GLY A 109 -12.05 26.47 13.21
N ALA A 110 -12.22 25.34 13.91
CA ALA A 110 -13.24 24.33 13.55
C ALA A 110 -14.68 24.87 13.60
N ALA A 111 -14.93 25.89 14.42
CA ALA A 111 -16.23 26.54 14.53
C ALA A 111 -16.52 27.55 13.41
N ASP A 112 -15.50 27.96 12.64
CA ASP A 112 -15.67 28.93 11.55
C ASP A 112 -16.04 28.22 10.25
N VAL A 113 -17.33 28.29 9.90
CA VAL A 113 -17.89 27.69 8.68
C VAL A 113 -17.56 28.52 7.43
N SER A 114 -17.18 29.80 7.60
CA SER A 114 -16.91 30.72 6.49
C SER A 114 -15.47 30.69 5.99
N ARG A 115 -14.58 29.98 6.69
CA ARG A 115 -13.16 29.91 6.33
C ARG A 115 -12.95 29.18 4.99
N PRO A 116 -12.01 29.63 4.15
CA PRO A 116 -11.65 28.89 2.95
C PRO A 116 -11.02 27.53 3.30
N ILE A 117 -11.36 26.49 2.53
CA ILE A 117 -10.92 25.10 2.77
C ILE A 117 -9.38 24.97 2.82
N PHE A 118 -8.65 25.73 1.99
CA PHE A 118 -7.19 25.72 1.97
C PHE A 118 -6.54 26.36 3.21
N HIS A 119 -7.30 27.06 4.05
CA HIS A 119 -6.86 27.56 5.35
C HIS A 119 -7.21 26.61 6.50
N SER A 120 -7.51 25.35 6.19
CA SER A 120 -7.63 24.27 7.17
C SER A 120 -6.42 24.26 8.12
N TRP A 121 -6.70 24.25 9.43
CA TRP A 121 -5.64 24.09 10.44
C TRP A 121 -4.84 22.80 10.22
N VAL A 122 -5.55 21.70 9.97
CA VAL A 122 -4.94 20.37 9.78
C VAL A 122 -3.97 20.38 8.60
N LEU A 123 -4.33 21.08 7.52
CA LEU A 123 -3.45 21.24 6.36
C LEU A 123 -2.22 22.09 6.68
N ARG A 124 -2.38 23.17 7.44
CA ARG A 124 -1.26 24.03 7.87
C ARG A 124 -0.29 23.31 8.81
N GLU A 125 -0.83 22.51 9.72
CA GLU A 125 -0.03 21.67 10.63
C GLU A 125 0.74 20.62 9.84
N LEU A 126 0.09 19.98 8.86
CA LEU A 126 0.77 19.04 7.96
C LEU A 126 1.87 19.73 7.14
N GLN A 127 1.62 20.92 6.61
CA GLN A 127 2.62 21.71 5.90
C GLN A 127 3.82 22.02 6.81
N ALA A 128 3.56 22.51 8.02
CA ALA A 128 4.61 22.80 9.00
C ALA A 128 5.42 21.55 9.38
N PHE A 129 4.76 20.38 9.48
CA PHE A 129 5.43 19.11 9.72
C PHE A 129 6.35 18.72 8.56
N VAL A 130 5.88 18.85 7.32
CA VAL A 130 6.68 18.55 6.12
C VAL A 130 7.87 19.51 5.98
N GLU A 131 7.72 20.77 6.38
CA GLU A 131 8.82 21.75 6.39
C GLU A 131 9.84 21.48 7.52
N ALA A 132 9.42 20.86 8.62
CA ALA A 132 10.26 20.62 9.79
C ALA A 132 11.00 19.26 9.75
N VAL A 133 10.54 18.30 8.95
CA VAL A 133 11.05 16.93 8.94
C VAL A 133 11.76 16.63 7.63
N ASP A 134 13.01 16.16 7.73
CA ASP A 134 13.73 15.63 6.58
C ASP A 134 13.08 14.33 6.08
N GLU A 135 12.77 14.27 4.79
CA GLU A 135 12.18 13.06 4.19
C GLU A 135 13.15 11.88 4.26
N ILE A 136 12.69 10.75 4.82
CA ILE A 136 13.45 9.50 4.80
C ILE A 136 12.91 8.59 3.69
N PRO A 137 13.68 8.35 2.60
CA PRO A 137 13.23 7.49 1.53
C PRO A 137 13.15 6.03 1.97
N PHE A 138 12.33 5.23 1.27
CA PHE A 138 12.30 3.79 1.49
C PHE A 138 13.67 3.17 1.14
N PRO A 139 14.17 2.19 1.93
CA PRO A 139 15.49 1.59 1.70
C PRO A 139 15.62 0.87 0.35
N ARG A 140 14.48 0.47 -0.23
CA ARG A 140 14.39 -0.11 -1.56
C ARG A 140 13.23 0.55 -2.30
N PRO A 141 13.34 0.77 -3.61
CA PRO A 141 12.23 1.26 -4.41
C PRO A 141 11.00 0.38 -4.20
N ILE A 142 9.87 1.00 -3.89
CA ILE A 142 8.60 0.29 -3.81
C ILE A 142 8.28 -0.22 -5.20
N ARG A 143 8.05 -1.52 -5.32
CA ARG A 143 7.53 -2.11 -6.56
C ARG A 143 6.06 -1.72 -6.63
N HIS A 144 5.79 -0.65 -7.37
CA HIS A 144 4.43 -0.39 -7.80
C HIS A 144 3.98 -1.62 -8.58
N GLY A 145 2.81 -2.17 -8.21
CA GLY A 145 2.20 -3.34 -8.83
C GLY A 145 1.84 -3.11 -10.28
N CYS A 146 2.86 -2.96 -11.12
CA CYS A 146 2.89 -3.37 -12.50
C CYS A 146 4.05 -4.35 -12.61
N ALA A 147 3.87 -5.50 -11.96
CA ALA A 147 4.12 -6.72 -12.72
C ALA A 147 3.06 -6.80 -13.84
N VAL A 148 3.18 -5.90 -14.82
CA VAL A 148 3.14 -6.33 -16.22
C VAL A 148 4.50 -7.00 -16.50
N GLY A 149 5.03 -7.79 -15.55
CA GLY A 149 5.83 -8.92 -15.93
C GLY A 149 4.82 -9.77 -16.65
N GLU A 150 4.89 -9.75 -17.98
CA GLU A 150 4.06 -10.48 -18.91
C GLU A 150 2.94 -11.21 -18.17
N ARG A 151 1.79 -10.53 -17.94
CA ARG A 151 0.56 -11.30 -17.96
C ARG A 151 0.66 -11.97 -19.30
N ARG A 152 1.10 -13.23 -19.31
CA ARG A 152 1.36 -14.03 -20.50
C ARG A 152 0.11 -13.79 -21.31
N ARG A 153 0.18 -12.88 -22.29
CA ARG A 153 -1.00 -12.45 -23.03
C ARG A 153 -1.32 -13.74 -23.74
N THR A 154 -2.27 -14.48 -23.18
CA THR A 154 -2.69 -15.74 -23.75
C THR A 154 -3.24 -15.32 -25.08
N ALA A 155 -2.53 -15.72 -26.14
CA ALA A 155 -2.86 -15.30 -27.49
C ALA A 155 -4.35 -15.61 -27.71
N SER A 156 -5.06 -14.63 -28.23
CA SER A 156 -6.49 -14.75 -28.54
C SER A 156 -6.73 -15.83 -29.58
N PHE A 157 -7.96 -16.32 -29.67
CA PHE A 157 -8.35 -17.24 -30.74
C PHE A 157 -8.01 -16.68 -32.14
N ALA A 158 -8.16 -15.37 -32.32
CA ALA A 158 -7.74 -14.66 -33.53
C ALA A 158 -6.22 -14.70 -33.77
N GLU A 159 -5.39 -14.48 -32.74
CA GLU A 159 -3.92 -14.48 -32.85
C GLU A 159 -3.34 -15.88 -33.06
N VAL A 160 -3.98 -16.92 -32.49
CA VAL A 160 -3.56 -18.33 -32.66
C VAL A 160 -4.14 -18.96 -33.93
N GLY A 161 -5.09 -18.28 -34.60
CA GLY A 161 -5.79 -18.82 -35.77
C GLY A 161 -6.67 -20.03 -35.45
N ARG A 162 -7.06 -20.21 -34.19
CA ARG A 162 -8.00 -21.25 -33.75
C ARG A 162 -9.41 -20.70 -33.74
N ASP A 163 -10.38 -21.51 -34.16
CA ASP A 163 -11.78 -21.15 -33.94
C ASP A 163 -12.16 -21.44 -32.48
N PRO A 164 -12.96 -20.56 -31.85
CA PRO A 164 -13.41 -20.75 -30.49
C PRO A 164 -14.26 -22.02 -30.38
N PRO A 165 -14.16 -22.78 -29.28
CA PRO A 165 -14.84 -24.07 -29.15
C PRO A 165 -16.37 -23.95 -29.01
N LEU A 166 -16.86 -22.76 -28.69
CA LEU A 166 -18.29 -22.48 -28.49
C LEU A 166 -18.73 -21.36 -29.44
N PRO A 167 -19.91 -21.47 -30.08
CA PRO A 167 -20.39 -20.49 -31.07
C PRO A 167 -20.58 -19.06 -30.53
N HIS A 168 -20.79 -18.90 -29.23
CA HIS A 168 -21.01 -17.59 -28.58
C HIS A 168 -19.71 -16.94 -28.08
N VAL A 169 -18.57 -17.62 -28.20
CA VAL A 169 -17.29 -17.10 -27.71
C VAL A 169 -16.65 -16.23 -28.80
N PRO A 170 -16.37 -14.96 -28.52
CA PRO A 170 -15.80 -14.07 -29.52
C PRO A 170 -14.32 -14.37 -29.78
N ARG A 171 -13.88 -14.18 -31.03
CA ARG A 171 -12.51 -14.48 -31.48
C ARG A 171 -11.43 -13.61 -30.84
N TRP A 172 -11.79 -12.43 -30.33
CA TRP A 172 -10.88 -11.53 -29.62
C TRP A 172 -10.55 -11.99 -28.19
N LEU A 173 -11.25 -13.01 -27.68
CA LEU A 173 -11.03 -13.53 -26.33
C LEU A 173 -9.73 -14.35 -26.27
N PRO A 174 -8.97 -14.29 -25.16
CA PRO A 174 -7.83 -15.18 -24.93
C PRO A 174 -8.20 -16.66 -25.08
N CYS A 175 -7.30 -17.47 -25.66
CA CYS A 175 -7.50 -18.91 -25.75
C CYS A 175 -7.74 -19.53 -24.36
N PHE A 176 -8.63 -20.53 -24.31
CA PHE A 176 -8.92 -21.25 -23.07
C PHE A 176 -7.73 -22.11 -22.62
N PRO A 177 -7.53 -22.30 -21.30
CA PRO A 177 -6.51 -23.21 -20.79
C PRO A 177 -6.74 -24.66 -21.25
N GLU A 178 -5.67 -25.44 -21.37
CA GLU A 178 -5.78 -26.88 -21.66
C GLU A 178 -6.57 -27.60 -20.56
N GLY A 179 -7.53 -28.45 -20.96
CA GLY A 179 -8.39 -29.18 -20.02
C GLY A 179 -9.69 -28.48 -19.61
N TRP A 180 -10.05 -27.35 -20.23
CA TRP A 180 -11.32 -26.66 -19.96
C TRP A 180 -12.58 -27.54 -20.19
N GLU A 181 -12.48 -28.58 -21.03
CA GLU A 181 -13.57 -29.51 -21.38
C GLU A 181 -13.79 -30.64 -20.36
N ARG A 182 -12.85 -30.87 -19.42
CA ARG A 182 -12.88 -32.03 -18.51
C ARG A 182 -14.06 -32.02 -17.51
N CYS A 183 -14.84 -30.93 -17.45
CA CYS A 183 -16.04 -30.84 -16.61
C CYS A 183 -17.29 -31.54 -17.20
N GLU A 184 -17.35 -31.78 -18.51
CA GLU A 184 -18.55 -32.33 -19.16
C GLU A 184 -18.60 -33.87 -19.22
N GLU A 185 -17.48 -34.58 -18.99
CA GLU A 185 -17.43 -36.04 -19.18
C GLU A 185 -18.03 -36.89 -18.05
N ARG A 186 -18.52 -36.31 -16.94
CA ARG A 186 -19.12 -37.06 -15.81
C ARG A 186 -20.63 -37.32 -15.92
N LYS A 187 -21.20 -37.39 -17.13
CA LYS A 187 -22.63 -37.74 -17.32
C LYS A 187 -22.92 -38.91 -18.27
N GLY A 188 -21.91 -39.67 -18.67
CA GLY A 188 -22.04 -40.63 -19.79
C GLY A 188 -22.06 -42.14 -19.49
N GLU A 189 -21.70 -42.64 -18.30
CA GLU A 189 -21.55 -44.09 -18.07
C GLU A 189 -22.40 -44.62 -16.92
N THR A 190 -23.70 -44.80 -17.15
CA THR A 190 -24.46 -45.89 -16.49
C THR A 190 -25.68 -46.29 -17.31
N LYS A 191 -25.51 -47.18 -18.30
CA LYS A 191 -26.48 -48.24 -18.64
C LYS A 191 -26.02 -49.07 -19.84
N ARG A 192 -25.68 -50.34 -19.57
CA ARG A 192 -26.18 -51.57 -20.23
C ARG A 192 -25.12 -52.68 -20.21
N LYS A 193 -25.21 -53.53 -19.18
CA LYS A 193 -24.97 -54.97 -19.31
C LYS A 193 -26.16 -55.67 -18.67
N SER A 194 -27.09 -56.14 -19.51
CA SER A 194 -28.12 -57.10 -19.16
C SER A 194 -28.60 -57.76 -20.45
N LEU A 195 -27.96 -58.87 -20.78
CA LEU A 195 -28.48 -60.13 -21.34
C LEU A 195 -27.31 -60.93 -21.92
#